data_AF-A0AAE9Z512-F1
#
_entry.id   AF-A0AAE9Z512-F1
#
_cell.length_a   1.000
_cell.length_b   1.000
_cell.length_c   1.000
_cell.angle_alpha   90.00
_cell.angle_beta   90.00
_cell.angle_gamma   90.00
#
_symmetry.space_group_name_H-M   'P 1'
#
loop_
_entity.id
_entity.type
_entity.pdbx_description
1 polymer ?
#
loop_
_entity_poly.entity_id
_entity_poly.type
_entity_poly.pdbx_seq_one_letter_code
_entity_poly.pdbx_strand_id
1 'polypeptide(L)'
;MDWLKSKFSTTAPSHSYKPFESHSSSSGSGQFTSEQGSYVKVEGPSVNRGVGGDYTGVSGSLGGVKVGVPMNETTTFGGGVGLKSLGGGVGQSEDHLGGQTTTVDVPFTPFSLFKTSYSPGTSPWGRKSAMEDQAHTEKLRREGIQMEMEDIKKKRNMLSTSDFNRQMSYFQSKLDSNKGGQ
;
A
#
# COMPACT_ATOMS: atom_id res chain seq x y z
N MET A 1 -20.60 -18.77 -11.82
CA MET A 1 -20.60 -17.59 -10.93
C MET A 1 -19.47 -17.76 -9.90
N ASP A 2 -18.23 -18.00 -10.36
CA ASP A 2 -17.15 -18.47 -9.48
C ASP A 2 -15.91 -17.55 -9.45
N TRP A 3 -15.87 -16.48 -10.25
CA TRP A 3 -14.79 -15.47 -10.17
C TRP A 3 -15.04 -14.38 -9.12
N LEU A 4 -16.26 -14.28 -8.58
CA LEU A 4 -16.64 -13.36 -7.50
C LEU A 4 -16.26 -13.85 -6.10
N LYS A 5 -15.99 -15.17 -5.94
CA LYS A 5 -15.69 -15.77 -4.63
C LYS A 5 -14.30 -15.43 -4.06
N SER A 6 -13.48 -14.69 -4.80
CA SER A 6 -12.10 -14.34 -4.38
C SER A 6 -11.87 -12.84 -4.12
N LYS A 7 -12.90 -11.98 -4.27
CA LYS A 7 -12.72 -10.52 -4.16
C LYS A 7 -13.46 -9.88 -2.99
N PHE A 8 -14.35 -10.60 -2.33
CA PHE A 8 -15.13 -10.08 -1.21
C PHE A 8 -14.97 -10.96 0.03
N SER A 9 -14.69 -10.35 1.17
CA SER A 9 -14.47 -11.00 2.46
C SER A 9 -15.28 -10.29 3.54
N THR A 10 -15.73 -11.03 4.55
CA THR A 10 -16.52 -10.49 5.65
C THR A 10 -15.97 -10.95 6.99
N THR A 11 -15.92 -10.07 7.97
CA THR A 11 -15.62 -10.41 9.37
C THR A 11 -16.92 -10.44 10.15
N ALA A 12 -17.10 -11.48 10.96
CA ALA A 12 -18.18 -11.55 11.92
C ALA A 12 -18.05 -10.44 12.98
N PRO A 13 -19.14 -10.12 13.70
CA PRO A 13 -19.06 -9.29 14.90
C PRO A 13 -18.00 -9.84 15.87
N SER A 14 -17.24 -8.96 16.49
CA SER A 14 -16.19 -9.33 17.42
C SER A 14 -16.25 -8.49 18.69
N HIS A 15 -15.81 -9.11 19.77
CA HIS A 15 -15.68 -8.50 21.08
C HIS A 15 -14.38 -8.99 21.71
N SER A 16 -13.55 -8.05 22.14
CA SER A 16 -12.31 -8.31 22.85
C SER A 16 -12.30 -7.49 24.13
N TYR A 17 -12.02 -8.13 25.25
CA TYR A 17 -11.97 -7.49 26.56
C TYR A 17 -10.74 -7.94 27.33
N LYS A 18 -9.83 -7.00 27.57
CA LYS A 18 -8.69 -7.13 28.45
C LYS A 18 -8.90 -6.19 29.63
N PRO A 19 -9.20 -6.71 30.85
CA PRO A 19 -9.73 -5.95 31.98
C PRO A 19 -8.98 -4.68 32.39
N PHE A 20 -7.70 -4.55 32.02
CA PHE A 20 -6.86 -3.40 32.37
C PHE A 20 -6.17 -2.73 31.17
N GLU A 21 -6.30 -3.30 29.97
CA GLU A 21 -5.56 -2.82 28.78
C GLU A 21 -6.50 -2.18 27.77
N SER A 22 -7.52 -2.91 27.33
CA SER A 22 -8.35 -2.50 26.21
C SER A 22 -9.69 -3.23 26.17
N HIS A 23 -10.67 -2.59 25.57
CA HIS A 23 -11.98 -3.14 25.23
C HIS A 23 -12.32 -2.70 23.82
N SER A 24 -12.61 -3.66 22.94
CA SER A 24 -13.01 -3.43 21.56
C SER A 24 -14.26 -4.23 21.27
N SER A 25 -15.23 -3.60 20.61
CA SER A 25 -16.44 -4.25 20.10
C SER A 25 -16.72 -3.72 18.70
N SER A 26 -17.02 -4.62 17.77
CA SER A 26 -17.32 -4.31 16.37
C SER A 26 -18.46 -5.18 15.87
N SER A 27 -19.37 -4.60 15.09
CA SER A 27 -20.44 -5.36 14.42
C SER A 27 -19.97 -6.12 13.18
N GLY A 28 -18.66 -6.09 12.87
CA GLY A 28 -18.09 -6.72 11.70
C GLY A 28 -17.86 -5.74 10.54
N SER A 29 -17.36 -6.28 9.43
CA SER A 29 -17.00 -5.49 8.25
C SER A 29 -17.04 -6.34 6.99
N GLY A 30 -17.23 -5.70 5.85
CA GLY A 30 -17.06 -6.31 4.52
C GLY A 30 -15.92 -5.62 3.79
N GLN A 31 -15.07 -6.37 3.10
CA GLN A 31 -13.97 -5.84 2.31
C GLN A 31 -14.06 -6.39 0.89
N PHE A 32 -13.93 -5.49 -0.09
CA PHE A 32 -13.69 -5.84 -1.47
C PHE A 32 -12.23 -5.53 -1.82
N THR A 33 -11.49 -6.53 -2.29
CA THR A 33 -10.09 -6.41 -2.70
C THR A 33 -9.96 -6.61 -4.21
N SER A 34 -9.33 -5.63 -4.87
CA SER A 34 -9.00 -5.69 -6.29
C SER A 34 -7.80 -6.60 -6.56
N GLU A 35 -7.59 -6.97 -7.83
CA GLU A 35 -6.44 -7.79 -8.21
C GLU A 35 -5.11 -7.05 -8.12
N GLN A 36 -5.13 -5.72 -8.05
CA GLN A 36 -3.95 -4.90 -7.81
C GLN A 36 -3.60 -4.84 -6.32
N GLY A 37 -4.47 -5.31 -5.43
CA GLY A 37 -4.28 -5.25 -3.98
C GLY A 37 -4.98 -4.07 -3.30
N SER A 38 -5.41 -3.07 -4.06
CA SER A 38 -6.24 -1.98 -3.54
C SER A 38 -7.56 -2.54 -3.05
N TYR A 39 -8.09 -2.01 -1.94
CA TYR A 39 -9.34 -2.50 -1.37
C TYR A 39 -10.23 -1.38 -0.86
N VAL A 40 -11.53 -1.68 -0.78
CA VAL A 40 -12.54 -0.88 -0.10
C VAL A 40 -13.16 -1.73 0.99
N LYS A 41 -13.12 -1.24 2.23
CA LYS A 41 -13.68 -1.91 3.41
C LYS A 41 -14.80 -1.05 3.99
N VAL A 42 -15.97 -1.66 4.16
CA VAL A 42 -17.12 -1.07 4.86
C VAL A 42 -17.13 -1.62 6.28
N GLU A 43 -16.95 -0.75 7.26
CA GLU A 43 -16.97 -1.08 8.68
C GLU A 43 -18.35 -0.76 9.24
N GLY A 44 -18.89 -1.68 10.05
CA GLY A 44 -20.08 -1.41 10.84
C GLY A 44 -19.74 -0.67 12.15
N PRO A 45 -20.75 -0.43 13.00
CA PRO A 45 -20.55 0.21 14.28
C PRO A 45 -19.47 -0.47 15.14
N SER A 46 -18.67 0.35 15.82
CA SER A 46 -17.64 -0.13 16.74
C SER A 46 -17.40 0.83 17.90
N VAL A 47 -16.92 0.28 19.02
CA VAL A 47 -16.51 1.01 20.21
C VAL A 47 -15.19 0.43 20.69
N ASN A 48 -14.18 1.29 20.85
CA ASN A 48 -12.86 0.93 21.30
C ASN A 48 -12.44 1.86 22.45
N ARG A 49 -11.84 1.30 23.49
CA ARG A 49 -11.20 2.08 24.56
C ARG A 49 -10.03 1.30 25.12
N GLY A 50 -8.96 1.99 25.50
CA GLY A 50 -7.80 1.33 26.09
C GLY A 50 -6.60 2.24 26.25
N VAL A 51 -5.59 1.72 26.94
CA VAL A 51 -4.26 2.32 27.11
C VAL A 51 -3.16 1.29 26.86
N GLY A 52 -3.49 0.19 26.16
CA GLY A 52 -2.61 -0.94 25.91
C GLY A 52 -2.08 -0.98 24.47
N GLY A 53 -1.26 -2.01 24.18
CA GLY A 53 -0.65 -2.21 22.86
C GLY A 53 -1.65 -2.43 21.73
N ASP A 54 -2.78 -3.09 22.01
CA ASP A 54 -3.83 -3.35 21.01
C ASP A 54 -4.65 -2.10 20.68
N TYR A 55 -4.87 -1.23 21.67
CA TYR A 55 -5.61 0.03 21.49
C TYR A 55 -5.25 1.05 22.57
N THR A 56 -4.92 2.26 22.13
CA THR A 56 -4.68 3.42 23.00
C THR A 56 -5.60 4.57 22.58
N GLY A 57 -6.47 5.02 23.49
CA GLY A 57 -7.45 6.08 23.29
C GLY A 57 -8.87 5.64 23.61
N VAL A 58 -9.85 6.40 23.12
CA VAL A 58 -11.28 6.03 23.17
C VAL A 58 -11.89 6.45 21.84
N SER A 59 -12.48 5.52 21.09
CA SER A 59 -13.25 5.83 19.87
C SER A 59 -14.59 5.12 19.84
N GLY A 60 -15.58 5.80 19.29
CA GLY A 60 -16.88 5.24 18.92
C GLY A 60 -17.20 5.61 17.48
N SER A 61 -17.65 4.64 16.69
CA SER A 61 -17.99 4.79 15.28
C SER A 61 -19.34 4.12 15.01
N LEU A 62 -20.19 4.76 14.19
CA LEU A 62 -21.41 4.17 13.64
C LEU A 62 -21.16 3.39 12.34
N GLY A 63 -19.89 3.31 11.94
CA GLY A 63 -19.45 2.70 10.69
C GLY A 63 -18.76 3.70 9.77
N GLY A 64 -18.16 3.16 8.72
CA GLY A 64 -17.39 3.97 7.77
C GLY A 64 -16.88 3.19 6.59
N VAL A 65 -16.24 3.90 5.68
CA VAL A 65 -15.59 3.35 4.51
C VAL A 65 -14.09 3.62 4.60
N LYS A 66 -13.28 2.57 4.50
CA LYS A 66 -11.83 2.61 4.41
C LYS A 66 -11.40 2.22 3.00
N VAL A 67 -10.45 2.95 2.43
CA VAL A 67 -9.86 2.67 1.14
C VAL A 67 -8.36 2.50 1.31
N GLY A 68 -7.84 1.35 0.94
CA GLY A 68 -6.43 0.99 1.00
C GLY A 68 -5.83 0.86 -0.39
N VAL A 69 -4.61 1.36 -0.56
CA VAL A 69 -3.82 1.23 -1.79
C VAL A 69 -2.46 0.61 -1.42
N PRO A 70 -2.03 -0.46 -2.11
CA PRO A 70 -0.74 -1.07 -1.89
C PRO A 70 0.36 -0.07 -2.27
N MET A 71 1.29 0.13 -1.34
CA MET A 71 2.46 0.99 -1.53
C MET A 71 3.66 0.19 -2.00
N ASN A 72 3.71 -1.10 -1.66
CA ASN A 72 4.72 -2.06 -2.11
C ASN A 72 4.21 -3.50 -1.89
N GLU A 73 5.10 -4.48 -2.09
CA GLU A 73 4.81 -5.91 -1.93
C GLU A 73 4.35 -6.34 -0.53
N THR A 74 4.61 -5.57 0.52
CA THR A 74 4.28 -5.96 1.91
C THR A 74 3.42 -4.93 2.64
N THR A 75 3.14 -3.78 2.05
CA THR A 75 2.52 -2.67 2.76
C THR A 75 1.38 -2.07 1.95
N THR A 76 0.24 -1.88 2.60
CA THR A 76 -0.87 -1.05 2.14
C THR A 76 -0.99 0.18 3.03
N PHE A 77 -1.25 1.33 2.41
CA PHE A 77 -1.60 2.55 3.14
C PHE A 77 -2.96 3.05 2.67
N GLY A 78 -3.70 3.68 3.57
CA GLY A 78 -5.03 4.11 3.23
C GLY A 78 -5.62 5.12 4.19
N GLY A 79 -6.79 5.59 3.77
CA GLY A 79 -7.61 6.53 4.51
C GLY A 79 -9.02 5.98 4.67
N GLY A 80 -9.68 6.39 5.73
CA GLY A 80 -11.07 6.08 5.98
C GLY A 80 -11.85 7.33 6.34
N VAL A 81 -13.14 7.29 6.00
CA VAL A 81 -14.15 8.25 6.43
C VAL A 81 -15.26 7.48 7.12
N GLY A 82 -15.57 7.85 8.35
CA GLY A 82 -16.61 7.21 9.14
C GLY A 82 -17.37 8.20 10.01
N LEU A 83 -18.58 7.81 10.39
CA LEU A 83 -19.39 8.56 11.32
C LEU A 83 -18.88 8.27 12.74
N LYS A 84 -18.02 9.15 13.28
CA LYS A 84 -17.56 9.02 14.66
C LYS A 84 -18.58 9.58 15.64
N SER A 85 -18.97 8.74 16.59
CA SER A 85 -19.80 9.14 17.73
C SER A 85 -18.95 9.72 18.86
N LEU A 86 -17.68 9.31 19.00
CA LEU A 86 -16.79 9.82 20.05
C LEU A 86 -15.30 9.62 19.72
N GLY A 87 -14.48 10.60 20.10
CA GLY A 87 -13.05 10.42 20.40
C GLY A 87 -12.11 10.14 19.23
N GLY A 88 -10.98 9.48 19.55
CA GLY A 88 -9.86 9.16 18.67
C GLY A 88 -8.84 8.28 19.40
N GLY A 89 -7.92 7.70 18.66
CA GLY A 89 -6.97 6.74 19.22
C GLY A 89 -6.15 6.02 18.16
N VAL A 90 -5.27 5.15 18.61
CA VAL A 90 -4.47 4.27 17.77
C VAL A 90 -4.85 2.83 18.08
N GLY A 91 -5.22 2.07 17.06
CA GLY A 91 -5.66 0.68 17.18
C GLY A 91 -4.88 -0.24 16.27
N GLN A 92 -4.57 -1.43 16.77
CA GLN A 92 -4.05 -2.53 15.98
C GLN A 92 -5.16 -3.54 15.71
N SER A 93 -5.25 -4.00 14.47
CA SER A 93 -6.24 -4.99 14.03
C SER A 93 -5.68 -5.84 12.89
N GLU A 94 -6.19 -7.04 12.72
CA GLU A 94 -5.90 -7.85 11.53
C GLU A 94 -6.88 -7.46 10.41
N ASP A 95 -6.37 -7.35 9.18
CA ASP A 95 -7.22 -7.15 8.01
C ASP A 95 -7.80 -8.47 7.48
N HIS A 96 -8.61 -8.42 6.43
CA HIS A 96 -9.25 -9.60 5.86
C HIS A 96 -8.29 -10.56 5.14
N LEU A 97 -7.03 -10.18 4.98
CA LEU A 97 -5.98 -10.92 4.29
C LEU A 97 -4.88 -11.40 5.24
N GLY A 98 -5.06 -11.23 6.56
CA GLY A 98 -4.09 -11.63 7.59
C GLY A 98 -2.97 -10.62 7.85
N GLY A 99 -3.08 -9.41 7.31
CA GLY A 99 -2.15 -8.31 7.50
C GLY A 99 -2.39 -7.56 8.80
N GLN A 100 -1.29 -7.15 9.44
CA GLN A 100 -1.33 -6.34 10.66
C GLN A 100 -1.59 -4.87 10.31
N THR A 101 -2.76 -4.37 10.67
CA THR A 101 -3.21 -2.99 10.42
C THR A 101 -3.09 -2.14 11.67
N THR A 102 -2.37 -1.02 11.56
CA THR A 102 -2.39 0.06 12.54
C THR A 102 -3.25 1.18 12.00
N THR A 103 -4.33 1.52 12.72
CA THR A 103 -5.23 2.62 12.39
C THR A 103 -5.02 3.77 13.38
N VAL A 104 -4.97 4.99 12.87
CA VAL A 104 -4.97 6.24 13.63
C VAL A 104 -6.29 6.94 13.39
N ASP A 105 -7.15 6.94 14.40
CA ASP A 105 -8.41 7.66 14.42
C ASP A 105 -8.16 9.11 14.85
N VAL A 106 -8.31 10.05 13.92
CA VAL A 106 -8.13 11.48 14.21
C VAL A 106 -9.26 11.99 15.13
N PRO A 107 -8.96 12.58 16.29
CA PRO A 107 -9.99 13.10 17.20
C PRO A 107 -10.87 14.15 16.52
N PHE A 108 -12.17 14.14 16.85
CA PHE A 108 -13.15 15.15 16.40
C PHE A 108 -13.33 15.29 14.88
N THR A 109 -12.78 14.37 14.09
CA THR A 109 -12.97 14.34 12.64
C THR A 109 -13.45 12.97 12.19
N PRO A 110 -14.21 12.88 11.09
CA PRO A 110 -14.64 11.60 10.54
C PRO A 110 -13.48 10.82 9.89
N PHE A 111 -12.25 11.34 9.89
CA PHE A 111 -11.13 10.75 9.18
C PHE A 111 -10.32 9.78 10.03
N SER A 112 -9.82 8.73 9.39
CA SER A 112 -8.84 7.80 9.93
C SER A 112 -7.76 7.54 8.90
N LEU A 113 -6.51 7.36 9.33
CA LEU A 113 -5.43 6.88 8.47
C LEU A 113 -5.03 5.50 8.94
N PHE A 114 -4.59 4.63 8.02
CA PHE A 114 -4.12 3.32 8.42
C PHE A 114 -2.97 2.83 7.54
N LYS A 115 -2.18 1.96 8.14
CA LYS A 115 -1.13 1.19 7.47
C LYS A 115 -1.34 -0.28 7.77
N THR A 116 -1.35 -1.11 6.74
CA THR A 116 -1.39 -2.58 6.86
C THR A 116 -0.09 -3.17 6.39
N SER A 117 0.53 -4.01 7.21
CA SER A 117 1.77 -4.73 6.90
C SER A 117 1.49 -6.22 6.77
N TYR A 118 2.02 -6.85 5.72
CA TYR A 118 1.93 -8.28 5.43
C TYR A 118 3.29 -8.92 5.56
N SER A 119 3.32 -10.19 5.96
CA SER A 119 4.54 -10.99 5.94
C SER A 119 5.05 -11.14 4.50
N PRO A 120 6.37 -11.17 4.26
CA PRO A 120 6.92 -11.37 2.92
C PRO A 120 6.32 -12.59 2.23
N GLY A 121 5.86 -12.43 0.99
CA GLY A 121 5.25 -13.50 0.18
C GLY A 121 3.79 -13.85 0.51
N THR A 122 3.16 -13.21 1.51
CA THR A 122 1.75 -13.45 1.88
C THR A 122 0.77 -12.50 1.21
N SER A 123 1.24 -11.40 0.62
CA SER A 123 0.37 -10.44 -0.04
C SER A 123 -0.17 -11.01 -1.37
N PRO A 124 -1.48 -10.93 -1.63
CA PRO A 124 -2.07 -11.42 -2.87
C PRO A 124 -1.53 -10.71 -4.13
N TRP A 125 -1.07 -9.46 -3.98
CA TRP A 125 -0.54 -8.64 -5.07
C TRP A 125 0.99 -8.57 -5.12
N GLY A 126 1.73 -9.17 -4.17
CA GLY A 126 3.19 -9.06 -4.11
C GLY A 126 3.88 -9.48 -5.41
N ARG A 127 3.33 -10.49 -6.12
CA ARG A 127 3.84 -10.92 -7.43
C ARG A 127 3.65 -9.86 -8.53
N LYS A 128 2.55 -9.11 -8.54
CA LYS A 128 2.32 -8.03 -9.51
C LYS A 128 3.17 -6.80 -9.16
N SER A 129 3.27 -6.45 -7.87
CA SER A 129 4.14 -5.37 -7.40
C SER A 129 5.59 -5.59 -7.81
N ALA A 130 6.14 -6.79 -7.65
CA ALA A 130 7.51 -7.09 -8.07
C ALA A 130 7.73 -6.90 -9.59
N MET A 131 6.74 -7.24 -10.42
CA MET A 131 6.80 -7.01 -11.86
C MET A 131 6.68 -5.52 -12.23
N GLU A 132 5.80 -4.78 -11.54
CA GLU A 132 5.64 -3.34 -11.73
C GLU A 132 6.87 -2.56 -11.25
N ASP A 133 7.48 -2.96 -10.13
CA ASP A 133 8.72 -2.38 -9.60
C ASP A 133 9.90 -2.64 -10.54
N GLN A 134 9.99 -3.85 -11.11
CA GLN A 134 10.97 -4.14 -12.16
C GLN A 134 10.74 -3.27 -13.40
N ALA A 135 9.50 -3.18 -13.88
CA ALA A 135 9.15 -2.35 -15.05
C ALA A 135 9.43 -0.86 -14.81
N HIS A 136 9.14 -0.35 -13.61
CA HIS A 136 9.40 1.03 -13.21
C HIS A 136 10.90 1.31 -13.08
N THR A 137 11.65 0.39 -12.46
CA THR A 137 13.11 0.49 -12.36
C THR A 137 13.77 0.46 -13.73
N GLU A 138 13.30 -0.40 -14.63
CA GLU A 138 13.76 -0.42 -16.03
C GLU A 138 13.44 0.87 -16.77
N LYS A 139 12.25 1.45 -16.55
CA LYS A 139 11.86 2.73 -17.13
C LYS A 139 12.78 3.86 -16.66
N LEU A 140 13.01 4.00 -15.36
CA LEU A 140 13.92 4.99 -14.80
C LEU A 140 15.36 4.80 -15.32
N ARG A 141 15.82 3.54 -15.46
CA ARG A 141 17.12 3.24 -16.04
C ARG A 141 17.22 3.70 -17.50
N ARG A 142 16.18 3.47 -18.31
CA ARG A 142 16.13 3.92 -19.72
C ARG A 142 16.12 5.44 -19.82
N GLU A 143 15.32 6.12 -18.99
CA GLU A 143 15.29 7.58 -18.92
C GLU A 143 16.66 8.15 -18.52
N GLY A 144 17.33 7.55 -17.54
CA GLY A 144 18.70 7.91 -17.14
C GLY A 144 19.69 7.80 -18.30
N ILE A 145 19.68 6.70 -19.05
CA ILE A 145 20.57 6.51 -20.20
C ILE A 145 20.26 7.52 -21.31
N GLN A 146 18.98 7.83 -21.55
CA GLN A 146 18.60 8.84 -22.55
C GLN A 146 19.10 10.24 -22.16
N MET A 147 18.99 10.60 -20.88
CA MET A 147 19.53 11.87 -20.37
C MET A 147 21.05 11.94 -20.53
N GLU A 148 21.79 10.87 -20.23
CA GLU A 148 23.24 10.84 -20.44
C GLU A 148 23.61 10.95 -21.92
N MET A 149 22.88 10.28 -22.82
CA MET A 149 23.08 10.44 -24.26
C MET A 149 22.79 11.87 -24.73
N GLU A 150 21.78 12.54 -24.18
CA GLU A 150 21.51 13.96 -24.48
C GLU A 150 22.61 14.87 -23.96
N ASP A 151 23.16 14.62 -22.77
CA ASP A 151 24.28 15.38 -22.22
C ASP A 151 25.54 15.21 -23.08
N ILE A 152 25.84 13.99 -23.53
CA ILE A 152 26.96 13.70 -24.44
C ILE A 152 26.76 14.39 -25.80
N LYS A 153 25.52 14.46 -26.32
CA LYS A 153 25.19 15.23 -27.53
C LYS A 153 25.43 16.74 -27.32
N LYS A 154 25.07 17.30 -26.17
CA LYS A 154 25.34 18.71 -25.85
C LYS A 154 26.83 18.99 -25.73
N LYS A 155 27.60 18.04 -25.19
CA LYS A 155 29.07 18.12 -25.05
C LYS A 155 29.84 17.69 -26.30
N ARG A 156 29.18 17.52 -27.46
CA ARG A 156 29.81 17.07 -28.70
C ARG A 156 31.07 17.85 -29.07
N ASN A 157 31.04 19.17 -28.88
CA ASN A 157 32.12 20.09 -29.23
C ASN A 157 33.32 20.03 -28.26
N MET A 158 33.15 19.41 -27.09
CA MET A 158 34.19 19.24 -26.07
C MET A 158 34.82 17.84 -26.10
N LEU A 159 34.32 16.95 -26.97
CA LEU A 159 34.74 15.56 -27.09
C LEU A 159 35.38 15.30 -28.45
N SER A 160 36.43 14.48 -28.47
CA SER A 160 36.97 13.96 -29.73
C SER A 160 35.89 13.12 -30.45
N THR A 161 35.94 13.05 -31.78
CA THR A 161 34.99 12.24 -32.56
C THR A 161 35.02 10.75 -32.17
N SER A 162 36.19 10.22 -31.82
CA SER A 162 36.32 8.85 -31.32
C SER A 162 35.67 8.68 -29.95
N ASP A 163 35.88 9.61 -29.02
CA ASP A 163 35.32 9.51 -27.66
C ASP A 163 33.80 9.67 -27.67
N PHE A 164 33.29 10.60 -28.47
CA PHE A 164 31.85 10.78 -28.68
C PHE A 164 31.21 9.50 -29.23
N ASN A 165 31.77 8.92 -30.30
CA ASN A 165 31.22 7.71 -30.90
C ASN A 165 31.32 6.51 -29.93
N ARG A 166 32.41 6.41 -29.17
CA ARG A 166 32.60 5.35 -28.17
C ARG A 166 31.58 5.45 -27.03
N GLN A 167 31.38 6.64 -26.47
CA GLN A 167 30.41 6.86 -25.40
C GLN A 167 28.97 6.65 -25.90
N MET A 168 28.63 7.20 -27.07
CA MET A 168 27.29 7.03 -27.64
C MET A 168 26.99 5.55 -27.92
N SER A 169 27.94 4.80 -28.48
CA SER A 169 27.79 3.37 -28.75
C SER A 169 27.65 2.55 -27.46
N TYR A 170 28.35 2.93 -26.40
CA TYR A 170 28.23 2.29 -25.09
C TYR A 170 26.82 2.44 -24.52
N PHE A 171 26.27 3.67 -24.49
CA PHE A 171 24.92 3.91 -23.98
C PHE A 171 23.82 3.33 -24.88
N GLN A 172 24.03 3.36 -26.21
CA GLN A 172 23.16 2.69 -27.17
C GLN A 172 23.11 1.17 -26.91
N SER A 173 24.26 0.53 -26.70
CA SER A 173 24.33 -0.90 -26.38
C SER A 173 23.62 -1.23 -25.06
N LYS A 174 23.70 -0.34 -24.05
CA LYS A 174 23.00 -0.49 -22.77
C LYS A 174 21.48 -0.38 -22.89
N LEU A 175 20.96 0.33 -23.91
CA LEU A 175 19.53 0.36 -24.25
C LEU A 175 19.11 -0.89 -25.03
N ASP A 176 19.93 -1.35 -25.98
CA ASP A 176 19.60 -2.47 -26.87
C ASP A 176 19.72 -3.83 -26.16
N SER A 177 20.68 -4.01 -25.24
CA SER A 177 20.74 -5.20 -24.37
C SER A 177 19.47 -5.39 -23.52
N ASN A 178 18.69 -4.32 -23.32
CA ASN A 178 17.41 -4.37 -22.60
C ASN A 178 16.20 -4.72 -23.50
N LYS A 179 16.38 -4.84 -24.82
CA LYS A 179 15.34 -5.27 -25.78
C LYS A 179 15.48 -6.72 -26.24
N GLY A 180 16.67 -7.31 -26.08
CA GLY A 180 17.00 -8.66 -26.60
C GLY A 180 16.94 -9.80 -25.59
N GLY A 181 16.51 -9.55 -24.34
CA GLY A 181 16.31 -10.59 -23.33
C GLY A 181 14.85 -11.04 -23.26
N GLN A 182 14.40 -11.78 -24.27
CA GLN A 182 13.25 -12.69 -24.20
C GLN A 182 13.75 -14.12 -24.41
#